data_AF-A0A414SJK1-F1
#
_entry.id   AF-A0A414SJK1-F1
#
_cell.length_a   1.000
_cell.length_b   1.000
_cell.length_c   1.000
_cell.angle_alpha   90.00
_cell.angle_beta   90.00
_cell.angle_gamma   90.00
#
_symmetry.space_group_name_H-M   'P 1'
#
loop_
_entity.id
_entity.type
_entity.pdbx_description
1 polymer ?
#
loop_
_entity_poly.entity_id
_entity_poly.type
_entity_poly.pdbx_seq_one_letter_code
_entity_poly.pdbx_strand_id
1 'polypeptide(L)'
;MIDERELEYLKPYSKLYENVLHINKAMERQEWKTAAKYCRDALAEMVVQIYWKYSCEPVGKTLWDNCKILEMAKVISPQSMSNYDAIRICGNAADHPEDPKYRSYVFNEERVMKVVKPLLEETIIFVESYSVDLIPNGKTRIMATQAMVLNGGGANKKVRHQYLSPFLVRVISIFQLLVATIIWKEFCSNIPSDAVGVAICASLLLIMIGFMGLYGLITGDDRLIIINCLWR
;
A
#
# COMPACT_ATOMS: atom_id res chain seq x y z
N MET A 1 -16.48 2.68 18.36
CA MET A 1 -17.71 3.22 17.74
C MET A 1 -17.33 4.57 17.16
N ILE A 2 -17.65 4.86 15.90
CA ILE A 2 -17.25 6.12 15.24
C ILE A 2 -18.20 7.21 15.73
N ASP A 3 -17.70 8.36 16.18
CA ASP A 3 -18.56 9.46 16.62
C ASP A 3 -19.33 10.02 15.40
N GLU A 4 -20.66 10.14 15.50
CA GLU A 4 -21.47 10.71 14.41
C GLU A 4 -21.08 12.15 14.07
N ARG A 5 -20.52 12.90 15.04
CA ARG A 5 -20.00 14.26 14.81
C ARG A 5 -18.76 14.24 13.93
N GLU A 6 -17.94 13.19 14.05
CA GLU A 6 -16.81 12.92 13.17
C GLU A 6 -17.26 12.45 11.78
N LEU A 7 -18.56 12.32 11.50
CA LEU A 7 -19.07 11.96 10.17
C LEU A 7 -19.73 13.14 9.45
N GLU A 8 -19.84 14.31 10.07
CA GLU A 8 -20.52 15.46 9.47
C GLU A 8 -19.87 15.92 8.16
N TYR A 9 -18.55 15.78 8.04
CA TYR A 9 -17.82 16.14 6.83
C TYR A 9 -18.16 15.23 5.63
N LEU A 10 -18.80 14.07 5.87
CA LEU A 10 -19.26 13.16 4.81
C LEU A 10 -20.65 13.49 4.27
N LYS A 11 -21.41 14.40 4.90
CA LYS A 11 -22.77 14.77 4.46
C LYS A 11 -22.89 15.12 2.97
N PRO A 12 -21.91 15.79 2.31
CA PRO A 12 -21.96 16.03 0.87
C PRO A 12 -21.95 14.75 0.02
N TYR A 13 -21.41 13.65 0.56
CA TYR A 13 -21.35 12.33 -0.05
C TYR A 13 -22.45 11.45 0.53
N SER A 14 -23.71 11.81 0.28
CA SER A 14 -24.91 11.23 0.94
C SER A 14 -24.86 9.71 1.11
N LYS A 15 -24.54 8.98 0.05
CA LYS A 15 -24.47 7.51 0.07
C LYS A 15 -23.27 6.95 0.83
N LEU A 16 -22.12 7.65 0.82
CA LEU A 16 -20.97 7.28 1.63
C LEU A 16 -21.27 7.50 3.12
N TYR A 17 -21.88 8.64 3.45
CA TYR A 17 -22.34 8.96 4.79
C TYR A 17 -23.33 7.92 5.32
N GLU A 18 -24.34 7.56 4.53
CA GLU A 18 -25.31 6.51 4.88
C GLU A 18 -24.63 5.17 5.16
N ASN A 19 -23.71 4.74 4.29
CA ASN A 19 -22.98 3.48 4.50
C ASN A 19 -22.17 3.50 5.81
N VAL A 20 -21.49 4.61 6.12
CA VAL A 20 -20.71 4.71 7.37
C VAL A 20 -21.61 4.73 8.60
N LEU A 21 -22.77 5.38 8.55
CA LEU A 21 -23.78 5.28 9.61
C LEU A 21 -24.29 3.85 9.80
N HIS A 22 -24.52 3.12 8.71
CA HIS A 22 -24.95 1.72 8.77
C HIS A 22 -23.88 0.82 9.36
N ILE A 23 -22.59 1.08 9.11
CA ILE A 23 -21.48 0.38 9.78
C ILE A 23 -21.59 0.58 11.30
N ASN A 24 -21.72 1.83 11.78
CA ASN A 24 -21.86 2.12 13.20
C ASN A 24 -23.02 1.36 13.85
N LYS A 25 -24.22 1.45 13.26
CA LYS A 25 -25.42 0.76 13.76
C LYS A 25 -25.26 -0.75 13.78
N ALA A 26 -24.64 -1.33 12.75
CA ALA A 26 -24.37 -2.76 12.69
C ALA A 26 -23.35 -3.19 13.76
N MET A 27 -22.33 -2.38 14.01
CA MET A 27 -21.33 -2.63 15.05
C MET A 27 -21.94 -2.57 16.46
N GLU A 28 -22.83 -1.60 16.74
CA GLU A 28 -23.57 -1.51 18.01
C GLU A 28 -24.44 -2.74 18.27
N ARG A 29 -25.08 -3.26 17.22
CA ARG A 29 -25.91 -4.46 17.26
C ARG A 29 -25.12 -5.76 17.20
N GLN A 30 -23.78 -5.69 17.13
CA GLN A 30 -22.89 -6.83 16.96
C GLN A 30 -23.18 -7.65 15.69
N GLU A 31 -23.75 -7.00 14.67
CA GLU A 31 -24.03 -7.58 13.35
C GLU A 31 -22.79 -7.48 12.45
N TRP A 32 -21.74 -8.24 12.81
CA TRP A 32 -20.42 -8.17 12.18
C TRP A 32 -20.43 -8.40 10.66
N LYS A 33 -21.27 -9.33 10.19
CA LYS A 33 -21.43 -9.61 8.75
C LYS A 33 -22.05 -8.42 8.02
N THR A 34 -23.07 -7.80 8.61
CA THR A 34 -23.73 -6.61 8.07
C THR A 34 -22.75 -5.43 8.02
N ALA A 35 -21.98 -5.22 9.08
CA ALA A 35 -20.95 -4.18 9.13
C ALA A 35 -19.89 -4.37 8.03
N ALA A 36 -19.39 -5.59 7.84
CA ALA A 36 -18.41 -5.90 6.79
C ALA A 36 -18.93 -5.62 5.37
N LYS A 37 -20.21 -5.89 5.11
CA LYS A 37 -20.87 -5.54 3.84
C LYS A 37 -20.87 -4.03 3.62
N TYR A 38 -21.36 -3.26 4.60
CA TYR A 38 -21.41 -1.81 4.47
C TYR A 38 -20.00 -1.18 4.37
N CYS A 39 -18.97 -1.79 4.96
CA CYS A 39 -17.58 -1.36 4.72
C CYS A 39 -17.19 -1.45 3.24
N ARG A 40 -17.57 -2.54 2.56
CA ARG A 40 -17.29 -2.72 1.13
C ARG A 40 -18.13 -1.78 0.27
N ASP A 41 -19.37 -1.52 0.66
CA ASP A 41 -20.24 -0.58 -0.06
C ASP A 41 -19.77 0.88 0.10
N ALA A 42 -19.29 1.26 1.28
CA ALA A 42 -18.61 2.53 1.51
C ALA A 42 -17.37 2.66 0.63
N LEU A 43 -16.50 1.64 0.59
CA LEU A 43 -15.34 1.61 -0.30
C LEU A 43 -15.74 1.75 -1.78
N ALA A 44 -16.78 1.03 -2.22
CA ALA A 44 -17.26 1.11 -3.59
C ALA A 44 -17.71 2.53 -3.94
N GLU A 45 -18.43 3.19 -3.02
CA GLU A 45 -18.85 4.57 -3.19
C GLU A 45 -17.65 5.53 -3.27
N MET A 46 -16.67 5.41 -2.36
CA MET A 46 -15.43 6.22 -2.43
C MET A 46 -14.73 6.07 -3.78
N VAL A 47 -14.60 4.84 -4.28
CA VAL A 47 -13.97 4.58 -5.58
C VAL A 47 -14.73 5.28 -6.70
N VAL A 48 -16.07 5.15 -6.76
CA VAL A 48 -16.90 5.83 -7.76
C VAL A 48 -16.71 7.34 -7.72
N GLN A 49 -16.74 7.92 -6.53
CA GLN A 49 -16.54 9.36 -6.34
C GLN A 49 -15.16 9.78 -6.87
N ILE A 50 -14.08 9.02 -6.60
CA ILE A 50 -12.73 9.32 -7.13
C ILE A 50 -12.75 9.40 -8.66
N TYR A 51 -13.43 8.46 -9.32
CA TYR A 51 -13.58 8.50 -10.78
C TYR A 51 -14.31 9.78 -11.23
N TRP A 52 -15.43 10.12 -10.59
CA TRP A 52 -16.19 11.33 -10.91
C TRP A 52 -15.40 12.61 -10.69
N LYS A 53 -14.58 12.68 -9.64
CA LYS A 53 -13.67 13.81 -9.40
C LYS A 53 -12.80 14.09 -10.63
N TYR A 54 -12.21 13.04 -11.21
CA TYR A 54 -11.36 13.17 -12.40
C TYR A 54 -12.15 13.21 -13.71
N SER A 55 -13.48 13.38 -13.67
CA SER A 55 -14.36 13.34 -14.85
C SER A 55 -14.16 12.07 -15.68
N CYS A 56 -14.00 10.95 -15.00
CA CYS A 56 -13.87 9.61 -15.55
C CYS A 56 -15.05 8.75 -15.07
N GLU A 57 -15.37 7.71 -15.83
CA GLU A 57 -16.29 6.67 -15.39
C GLU A 57 -15.53 5.42 -14.93
N PRO A 58 -16.00 4.70 -13.90
CA PRO A 58 -15.48 3.39 -13.54
C PRO A 58 -15.88 2.38 -14.62
N VAL A 59 -14.88 1.84 -15.32
CA VAL A 59 -15.08 0.90 -16.46
C VAL A 59 -14.68 -0.54 -16.13
N GLY A 60 -14.07 -0.76 -14.97
CA GLY A 60 -13.67 -2.09 -14.49
C GLY A 60 -14.90 -2.96 -14.20
N LYS A 61 -14.81 -4.25 -14.54
CA LYS A 61 -15.90 -5.23 -14.33
C LYS A 61 -16.15 -5.51 -12.86
N THR A 62 -15.12 -5.36 -12.03
CA THR A 62 -15.17 -5.57 -10.59
C THR A 62 -14.65 -4.35 -9.84
N LEU A 63 -15.01 -4.24 -8.55
CA LEU A 63 -14.42 -3.23 -7.66
C LEU A 63 -12.90 -3.34 -7.63
N TRP A 64 -12.35 -4.55 -7.69
CA TRP A 64 -10.91 -4.78 -7.75
C TRP A 64 -10.26 -4.17 -9.00
N ASP A 65 -10.88 -4.35 -10.18
CA ASP A 65 -10.36 -3.77 -11.43
C ASP A 65 -10.30 -2.23 -11.32
N ASN A 66 -11.38 -1.64 -10.79
CA ASN A 66 -11.46 -0.19 -10.62
C ASN A 66 -10.41 0.33 -9.63
N CYS A 67 -10.19 -0.34 -8.48
CA CYS A 67 -9.13 0.02 -7.55
C CYS A 67 -7.73 -0.14 -8.17
N LYS A 68 -7.50 -1.23 -8.90
CA LYS A 68 -6.23 -1.50 -9.57
C LYS A 68 -5.90 -0.46 -10.63
N ILE A 69 -6.89 0.00 -11.41
CA ILE A 69 -6.71 1.11 -12.35
C ILE A 69 -6.28 2.37 -11.59
N LEU A 70 -6.92 2.70 -10.46
CA LEU A 70 -6.54 3.86 -9.65
C LEU A 70 -5.13 3.72 -9.09
N GLU A 71 -4.72 2.54 -8.63
CA GLU A 71 -3.36 2.28 -8.14
C GLU A 71 -2.32 2.43 -9.25
N MET A 72 -2.53 1.79 -10.40
CA MET A 72 -1.62 1.87 -11.55
C MET A 72 -1.54 3.28 -12.13
N ALA A 73 -2.65 4.03 -12.10
CA ALA A 73 -2.70 5.44 -12.43
C ALA A 73 -2.07 6.33 -11.34
N LYS A 74 -1.50 5.75 -10.26
CA LYS A 74 -1.03 6.39 -9.02
C LYS A 74 -1.97 7.51 -8.57
N VAL A 75 -3.27 7.20 -8.57
CA VAL A 75 -4.33 8.02 -8.00
C VAL A 75 -4.54 7.68 -6.53
N ILE A 76 -4.39 6.39 -6.19
CA ILE A 76 -4.32 5.90 -4.82
C ILE A 76 -2.91 5.33 -4.57
N SER A 77 -2.51 5.32 -3.30
CA SER A 77 -1.22 4.75 -2.90
C SER A 77 -1.27 3.21 -2.87
N PRO A 78 -0.12 2.52 -2.94
CA PRO A 78 -0.08 1.07 -2.71
C PRO A 78 -0.59 0.66 -1.32
N GLN A 79 -0.42 1.53 -0.32
CA GLN A 79 -0.96 1.32 1.03
C GLN A 79 -2.49 1.37 1.01
N SER A 80 -3.07 2.36 0.32
CA SER A 80 -4.52 2.47 0.12
C SER A 80 -5.06 1.27 -0.64
N MET A 81 -4.36 0.79 -1.66
CA MET A 81 -4.76 -0.44 -2.38
C MET A 81 -4.77 -1.66 -1.45
N SER A 82 -3.78 -1.81 -0.57
CA SER A 82 -3.75 -2.88 0.43
C SER A 82 -4.95 -2.82 1.38
N ASN A 83 -5.27 -1.62 1.89
CA ASN A 83 -6.44 -1.36 2.73
C ASN A 83 -7.74 -1.71 1.98
N TYR A 84 -7.86 -1.27 0.73
CA TYR A 84 -9.04 -1.51 -0.12
C TYR A 84 -9.22 -3.00 -0.39
N ASP A 85 -8.14 -3.75 -0.60
CA ASP A 85 -8.20 -5.19 -0.80
C ASP A 85 -8.65 -5.92 0.48
N ALA A 86 -8.17 -5.52 1.65
CA ALA A 86 -8.62 -6.09 2.93
C ALA A 86 -10.13 -5.86 3.15
N ILE A 87 -10.60 -4.63 2.95
CA ILE A 87 -12.02 -4.25 3.07
C ILE A 87 -12.86 -5.03 2.06
N ARG A 88 -12.45 -5.06 0.79
CA ARG A 88 -13.14 -5.76 -0.30
C ARG A 88 -13.23 -7.27 -0.04
N ILE A 89 -12.16 -7.91 0.43
CA ILE A 89 -12.18 -9.34 0.73
C ILE A 89 -13.15 -9.63 1.88
N CYS A 90 -13.14 -8.80 2.93
CA CYS A 90 -14.04 -8.95 4.07
C CYS A 90 -15.51 -8.77 3.66
N GLY A 91 -15.85 -7.73 2.89
CA GLY A 91 -17.22 -7.51 2.41
C GLY A 91 -17.67 -8.53 1.36
N ASN A 92 -16.79 -8.96 0.44
CA ASN A 92 -17.13 -10.02 -0.51
C ASN A 92 -17.44 -11.34 0.20
N ALA A 93 -16.74 -11.66 1.29
CA ALA A 93 -17.06 -12.82 2.11
C ALA A 93 -18.44 -12.68 2.80
N ALA A 94 -18.90 -11.45 3.04
CA ALA A 94 -20.21 -11.19 3.62
C ALA A 94 -21.33 -11.32 2.57
N ASP A 95 -21.10 -10.86 1.34
CA ASP A 95 -22.06 -10.93 0.23
C ASP A 95 -22.14 -12.31 -0.43
N HIS A 96 -21.05 -13.07 -0.43
CA HIS A 96 -20.95 -14.37 -1.10
C HIS A 96 -20.49 -15.50 -0.15
N PRO A 97 -21.24 -15.78 0.94
CA PRO A 97 -20.88 -16.83 1.89
C PRO A 97 -20.85 -18.25 1.27
N GLU A 98 -21.55 -18.45 0.16
CA GLU A 98 -21.62 -19.71 -0.58
C GLU A 98 -20.36 -20.03 -1.38
N ASP A 99 -19.56 -19.02 -1.74
CA ASP A 99 -18.31 -19.18 -2.48
C ASP A 99 -17.35 -20.06 -1.64
N PRO A 100 -16.81 -21.15 -2.20
CA PRO A 100 -15.84 -22.00 -1.53
C PRO A 100 -14.66 -21.24 -0.90
N LYS A 101 -14.28 -20.09 -1.48
CA LYS A 101 -13.21 -19.22 -0.98
C LYS A 101 -13.55 -18.55 0.36
N TYR A 102 -14.83 -18.33 0.64
CA TYR A 102 -15.31 -17.58 1.81
C TYR A 102 -16.09 -18.44 2.81
N ARG A 103 -16.35 -19.71 2.49
CA ARG A 103 -17.11 -20.63 3.35
C ARG A 103 -16.54 -20.77 4.77
N SER A 104 -15.22 -20.65 4.94
CA SER A 104 -14.56 -20.71 6.26
C SER A 104 -14.34 -19.33 6.89
N TYR A 105 -14.91 -18.26 6.33
CA TYR A 105 -14.72 -16.90 6.80
C TYR A 105 -15.59 -16.63 8.03
N VAL A 106 -14.94 -16.43 9.17
CA VAL A 106 -15.62 -16.11 10.44
C VAL A 106 -15.73 -14.60 10.60
N PHE A 107 -16.94 -14.12 10.89
CA PHE A 107 -17.19 -12.72 11.22
C PHE A 107 -17.24 -12.53 12.74
N ASN A 108 -16.33 -11.74 13.27
CA ASN A 108 -16.27 -11.36 14.68
C ASN A 108 -15.76 -9.91 14.79
N GLU A 109 -15.89 -9.34 16.00
CA GLU A 109 -15.49 -7.96 16.27
C GLU A 109 -14.05 -7.67 15.85
N GLU A 110 -13.09 -8.50 16.26
CA GLU A 110 -11.67 -8.30 15.96
C GLU A 110 -11.41 -8.18 14.46
N ARG A 111 -12.02 -9.06 13.65
CA ARG A 111 -11.81 -9.09 12.21
C ARG A 111 -12.48 -7.91 11.50
N VAL A 112 -13.68 -7.53 11.93
CA VAL A 112 -14.37 -6.37 11.34
C VAL A 112 -13.69 -5.07 11.73
N MET A 113 -13.19 -4.96 12.96
CA MET A 113 -12.41 -3.79 13.39
C MET A 113 -11.11 -3.60 12.59
N LYS A 114 -10.50 -4.68 12.09
CA LYS A 114 -9.33 -4.62 11.18
C LYS A 114 -9.65 -4.04 9.81
N VAL A 115 -10.92 -3.93 9.40
CA VAL A 115 -11.31 -3.28 8.14
C VAL A 115 -12.03 -1.94 8.34
N VAL A 116 -12.76 -1.78 9.46
CA VAL A 116 -13.42 -0.50 9.80
C VAL A 116 -12.38 0.59 10.06
N LYS A 117 -11.30 0.30 10.80
CA LYS A 117 -10.26 1.31 11.08
C LYS A 117 -9.58 1.81 9.80
N PRO A 118 -9.05 0.94 8.91
CA PRO A 118 -8.52 1.39 7.63
C PRO A 118 -9.55 2.13 6.77
N LEU A 119 -10.82 1.71 6.76
CA LEU A 119 -11.85 2.40 6.00
C LEU A 119 -12.00 3.86 6.45
N LEU A 120 -11.97 4.13 7.75
CA LEU A 120 -12.05 5.49 8.28
C LEU A 120 -10.83 6.33 7.91
N GLU A 121 -9.63 5.78 8.05
CA GLU A 121 -8.39 6.44 7.64
C GLU A 121 -8.43 6.82 6.15
N GLU A 122 -8.86 5.88 5.30
CA GLU A 122 -9.00 6.11 3.86
C GLU A 122 -10.13 7.10 3.54
N THR A 123 -11.18 7.14 4.35
CA THR A 123 -12.29 8.10 4.20
C THR A 123 -11.81 9.52 4.51
N ILE A 124 -10.96 9.69 5.52
CA ILE A 124 -10.30 10.97 5.82
C ILE A 124 -9.40 11.37 4.65
N ILE A 125 -8.51 10.47 4.21
CA ILE A 125 -7.63 10.71 3.05
C ILE A 125 -8.45 11.10 1.84
N PHE A 126 -9.54 10.39 1.57
CA PHE A 126 -10.47 10.69 0.48
C PHE A 126 -10.96 12.13 0.60
N VAL A 127 -11.56 12.53 1.72
CA VAL A 127 -12.13 13.89 1.89
C VAL A 127 -11.06 14.98 1.81
N GLU A 128 -9.90 14.78 2.45
CA GLU A 128 -8.76 15.70 2.36
C GLU A 128 -8.25 15.82 0.91
N SER A 129 -8.33 14.74 0.15
CA SER A 129 -7.94 14.72 -1.26
C SER A 129 -8.95 15.42 -2.18
N TYR A 130 -10.16 15.76 -1.76
CA TYR A 130 -11.10 16.52 -2.61
C TYR A 130 -10.86 18.02 -2.60
N SER A 131 -10.30 18.56 -1.52
CA SER A 131 -10.03 20.00 -1.42
C SER A 131 -8.81 20.43 -2.23
N VAL A 132 -7.96 19.48 -2.66
CA VAL A 132 -6.74 19.74 -3.42
C VAL A 132 -6.67 18.76 -4.60
N ASP A 133 -6.47 19.24 -5.83
CA ASP A 133 -6.06 18.39 -6.94
C ASP A 133 -4.63 17.89 -6.71
N LEU A 134 -4.50 16.84 -5.91
CA LEU A 134 -3.20 16.32 -5.47
C LEU A 134 -2.39 15.67 -6.60
N ILE A 135 -3.01 15.36 -7.74
CA ILE A 135 -2.41 14.48 -8.74
C ILE A 135 -2.49 15.12 -10.13
N PRO A 136 -1.37 15.72 -10.60
CA PRO A 136 -1.29 16.27 -11.95
C PRO A 136 -1.68 15.23 -12.99
N ASN A 137 -2.51 15.65 -13.96
CA ASN A 137 -2.97 14.83 -15.07
C ASN A 137 -3.73 13.55 -14.65
N GLY A 138 -4.38 13.52 -13.47
CA GLY A 138 -5.09 12.35 -12.96
C GLY A 138 -6.08 11.73 -13.97
N LYS A 139 -6.89 12.56 -14.64
CA LYS A 139 -7.81 12.12 -15.72
C LYS A 139 -7.08 11.33 -16.82
N THR A 140 -6.05 11.92 -17.41
CA THR A 140 -5.27 11.30 -18.50
C THR A 140 -4.64 9.98 -18.06
N ARG A 141 -4.13 9.92 -16.83
CA ARG A 141 -3.49 8.72 -16.27
C ARG A 141 -4.48 7.60 -16.05
N ILE A 142 -5.68 7.92 -15.54
CA ILE A 142 -6.78 6.95 -15.40
C ILE A 142 -7.16 6.39 -16.77
N MET A 143 -7.46 7.25 -17.76
CA MET A 143 -7.90 6.82 -19.09
C MET A 143 -6.85 5.94 -19.79
N ALA A 144 -5.56 6.30 -19.71
CA ALA A 144 -4.49 5.47 -20.26
C ALA A 144 -4.39 4.09 -19.60
N THR A 145 -4.65 4.03 -18.29
CA THR A 145 -4.58 2.79 -17.50
C THR A 145 -5.79 1.89 -17.71
N GLN A 146 -6.98 2.48 -17.92
CA GLN A 146 -8.21 1.74 -18.22
C GLN A 146 -8.02 0.79 -19.41
N ALA A 147 -7.45 1.27 -20.50
CA ALA A 147 -7.16 0.46 -21.68
C ALA A 147 -6.18 -0.70 -21.39
N MET A 148 -5.18 -0.48 -20.52
CA MET A 148 -4.19 -1.51 -20.17
C MET A 148 -4.80 -2.63 -19.30
N VAL A 149 -5.64 -2.27 -18.34
CA VAL A 149 -6.27 -3.24 -17.41
C VAL A 149 -7.39 -4.02 -18.12
N LEU A 150 -8.21 -3.35 -18.93
CA LEU A 150 -9.35 -3.98 -19.62
C LEU A 150 -8.93 -4.91 -20.77
N ASN A 151 -7.87 -4.59 -21.50
CA ASN A 151 -7.41 -5.41 -22.63
C ASN A 151 -6.56 -6.62 -22.20
N GLY A 152 -6.57 -6.99 -20.92
CA GLY A 152 -5.78 -8.12 -20.41
C GLY A 152 -4.27 -7.88 -20.40
N GLY A 153 -3.79 -6.70 -20.83
CA GLY A 153 -2.38 -6.28 -20.78
C GLY A 153 -1.81 -6.17 -19.36
N GLY A 154 -2.67 -6.29 -18.34
CA GLY A 154 -2.30 -6.35 -16.93
C GLY A 154 -2.23 -7.77 -16.33
N ALA A 155 -2.50 -8.83 -17.09
CA ALA A 155 -2.25 -10.21 -16.66
C ALA A 155 -0.77 -10.53 -16.94
N ASN A 156 0.03 -10.67 -15.88
CA ASN A 156 1.48 -10.92 -15.89
C ASN A 156 2.44 -9.74 -16.05
N LYS A 157 2.04 -8.54 -15.65
CA LYS A 157 2.97 -7.76 -14.82
C LYS A 157 2.33 -7.60 -13.46
N LYS A 158 2.66 -8.53 -12.55
CA LYS A 158 2.92 -8.11 -11.18
C LYS A 158 3.72 -6.82 -11.34
N VAL A 159 3.19 -5.71 -10.86
CA VAL A 159 4.03 -4.55 -10.60
C VAL A 159 4.98 -5.03 -9.50
N ARG A 160 6.00 -5.79 -9.91
CA ARG A 160 7.30 -5.69 -9.29
C ARG A 160 7.56 -4.21 -9.46
N HIS A 161 7.40 -3.47 -8.37
CA HIS A 161 8.32 -2.38 -8.09
C HIS A 161 9.66 -2.80 -8.71
N GLN A 162 10.25 -1.96 -9.56
CA GLN A 162 11.59 -2.19 -10.07
C GLN A 162 12.59 -2.08 -8.89
N TYR A 163 12.39 -2.89 -7.84
CA TYR A 163 13.49 -3.50 -7.15
C TYR A 163 14.26 -4.23 -8.24
N LEU A 164 15.50 -3.80 -8.42
CA LEU A 164 16.56 -4.59 -9.01
C LEU A 164 16.26 -6.07 -8.70
N SER A 165 16.27 -6.94 -9.71
CA SER A 165 15.91 -8.34 -9.48
C SER A 165 16.66 -8.87 -8.25
N PRO A 166 16.08 -9.73 -7.40
CA PRO A 166 16.78 -10.25 -6.22
C PRO A 166 18.17 -10.82 -6.57
N PHE A 167 18.32 -11.29 -7.81
CA PHE A 167 19.60 -11.67 -8.40
C PHE A 167 20.54 -10.47 -8.64
N LEU A 168 20.08 -9.37 -9.25
CA LEU A 168 20.89 -8.16 -9.44
C LEU A 168 21.29 -7.51 -8.10
N VAL A 169 20.38 -7.48 -7.11
CA VAL A 169 20.73 -7.00 -5.75
C VAL A 169 21.82 -7.86 -5.16
N ARG A 170 21.71 -9.19 -5.24
CA ARG A 170 22.76 -10.12 -4.79
C ARG A 170 24.09 -9.87 -5.51
N VAL A 171 24.08 -9.69 -6.82
CA VAL A 171 25.30 -9.41 -7.61
C VAL A 171 25.91 -8.07 -7.20
N ILE A 172 25.11 -7.02 -7.01
CA ILE A 172 25.58 -5.70 -6.59
C ILE A 172 26.13 -5.75 -5.15
N SER A 173 25.45 -6.43 -4.22
CA SER A 173 25.93 -6.57 -2.84
C SER A 173 27.23 -7.38 -2.76
N ILE A 174 27.36 -8.46 -3.53
CA ILE A 174 28.62 -9.23 -3.62
C ILE A 174 29.74 -8.37 -4.21
N PHE A 175 29.44 -7.58 -5.25
CA PHE A 175 30.42 -6.68 -5.87
C PHE A 175 30.84 -5.57 -4.91
N GLN A 176 29.91 -4.96 -4.18
CA GLN A 176 30.21 -3.96 -3.15
C GLN A 176 31.06 -4.54 -2.02
N LEU A 177 30.81 -5.79 -1.61
CA LEU A 177 31.58 -6.45 -0.56
C LEU A 177 32.99 -6.79 -1.04
N LEU A 178 33.15 -7.23 -2.30
CA LEU A 178 34.46 -7.44 -2.93
C LEU A 178 35.25 -6.13 -3.05
N VAL A 179 34.63 -5.06 -3.55
CA VAL A 179 35.25 -3.74 -3.64
C VAL A 179 35.64 -3.22 -2.26
N ALA A 180 34.78 -3.38 -1.25
CA ALA A 180 35.08 -3.02 0.13
C ALA A 180 36.29 -3.80 0.68
N THR A 181 36.40 -5.11 0.41
CA THR A 181 37.57 -5.89 0.83
C THR A 181 38.87 -5.49 0.11
N ILE A 182 38.80 -5.10 -1.15
CA ILE A 182 39.96 -4.62 -1.92
C ILE A 182 40.41 -3.25 -1.40
N ILE A 183 39.48 -2.32 -1.22
CA ILE A 183 39.74 -0.99 -0.64
C ILE A 183 40.27 -1.14 0.79
N TRP A 184 39.70 -2.05 1.58
CA TRP A 184 40.18 -2.37 2.94
C TRP A 184 41.62 -2.88 2.94
N LYS A 185 41.97 -3.78 2.01
CA LYS A 185 43.32 -4.33 1.88
C LYS A 185 44.34 -3.25 1.52
N GLU A 186 44.02 -2.34 0.58
CA GLU A 186 44.89 -1.21 0.24
C GLU A 186 44.99 -0.16 1.35
N PHE A 187 43.89 0.09 2.07
CA PHE A 187 43.86 1.04 3.18
C PHE A 187 44.68 0.51 4.37
N CYS A 188 44.48 -0.75 4.78
CA CYS A 188 45.24 -1.38 5.86
C CYS A 188 46.73 -1.53 5.56
N SER A 189 47.15 -1.68 4.29
CA SER A 189 48.57 -1.69 3.94
C SER A 189 49.26 -0.33 4.09
N ASN A 190 48.49 0.76 4.22
CA ASN A 190 49.01 2.13 4.27
C ASN A 190 48.68 2.87 5.59
N ILE A 191 48.12 2.17 6.59
CA ILE A 191 47.80 2.78 7.89
C ILE A 191 49.03 2.68 8.83
N PRO A 192 49.59 3.81 9.31
CA PRO A 192 50.57 3.80 10.39
C PRO A 192 49.95 3.22 11.68
N SER A 193 50.75 2.57 12.51
CA SER A 193 50.33 1.80 13.71
C SER A 193 49.45 2.56 14.71
N ASP A 194 49.37 3.89 14.59
CA ASP A 194 48.78 4.78 15.58
C ASP A 194 47.32 5.15 15.24
N ALA A 195 46.78 4.69 14.11
CA ALA A 195 45.40 5.00 13.66
C ALA A 195 44.41 3.84 13.84
N VAL A 196 44.57 3.04 14.90
CA VAL A 196 43.71 1.88 15.25
C VAL A 196 42.23 2.27 15.36
N GLY A 197 41.93 3.48 15.85
CA GLY A 197 40.55 3.97 15.97
C GLY A 197 39.84 4.16 14.62
N VAL A 198 40.57 4.54 13.57
CA VAL A 198 40.02 4.74 12.22
C VAL A 198 39.67 3.40 11.59
N ALA A 199 40.50 2.38 11.81
CA ALA A 199 40.23 1.01 11.36
C ALA A 199 38.98 0.42 12.03
N ILE A 200 38.80 0.63 13.34
CA ILE A 200 37.63 0.12 14.06
C ILE A 200 36.33 0.81 13.57
N CYS A 201 36.34 2.13 13.40
CA CYS A 201 35.18 2.86 12.87
C CYS A 201 34.79 2.41 11.46
N ALA A 202 35.77 2.23 10.56
CA ALA A 202 35.51 1.78 9.20
C ALA A 202 34.99 0.33 9.16
N SER A 203 35.46 -0.55 10.05
CA SER A 203 34.95 -1.92 10.18
C SER A 203 33.49 -1.95 10.65
N LEU A 204 33.14 -1.11 11.63
CA LEU A 204 31.77 -1.02 12.14
C LEU A 204 30.78 -0.49 11.08
N LEU A 205 31.20 0.48 10.27
CA LEU A 205 30.41 0.97 9.14
C LEU A 205 30.15 -0.11 8.08
N LEU A 206 31.16 -0.89 7.74
CA LEU A 206 31.02 -2.00 6.78
C LEU A 206 30.09 -3.10 7.31
N ILE A 207 30.19 -3.44 8.61
CA ILE A 207 29.30 -4.40 9.27
C ILE A 207 27.86 -3.88 9.27
N MET A 208 27.65 -2.60 9.59
CA MET A 208 26.32 -1.97 9.58
C MET A 208 25.68 -2.03 8.18
N ILE A 209 26.44 -1.69 7.13
CA ILE A 209 25.98 -1.79 5.74
C ILE A 209 25.64 -3.24 5.37
N GLY A 210 26.44 -4.21 5.82
CA GLY A 210 26.16 -5.63 5.64
C GLY A 210 24.86 -6.09 6.30
N PHE A 211 24.60 -5.67 7.54
CA PHE A 211 23.34 -5.97 8.24
C PHE A 211 22.13 -5.30 7.60
N MET A 212 22.27 -4.07 7.09
CA MET A 212 21.21 -3.40 6.35
C MET A 212 20.88 -4.10 5.02
N GLY A 213 21.91 -4.61 4.32
CA GLY A 213 21.74 -5.47 3.15
C GLY A 213 21.01 -6.79 3.47
N LEU A 214 21.37 -7.43 4.59
CA LEU A 214 20.72 -8.65 5.06
C LEU A 214 19.26 -8.40 5.51
N TYR A 215 19.01 -7.26 6.15
CA TYR A 215 17.66 -6.84 6.55
C TYR A 215 16.76 -6.64 5.32
N GLY A 216 17.22 -5.89 4.31
CA GLY A 216 16.49 -5.73 3.04
C GLY A 216 16.25 -7.07 2.33
N LEU A 217 17.19 -8.01 2.43
CA LEU A 217 17.04 -9.37 1.89
C LEU A 217 15.92 -10.17 2.58
N ILE A 218 15.73 -10.00 3.89
CA ILE A 218 14.73 -10.72 4.70
C ILE A 218 13.34 -10.07 4.58
N THR A 219 13.28 -8.74 4.57
CA THR A 219 12.03 -7.99 4.66
C THR A 219 11.50 -7.53 3.30
N GLY A 220 12.33 -7.51 2.26
CA GLY A 220 11.96 -6.98 0.94
C GLY A 220 11.79 -5.46 0.91
N ASP A 221 12.24 -4.75 1.96
CA ASP A 221 12.19 -3.29 2.05
C ASP A 221 13.59 -2.68 1.89
N ASP A 222 13.89 -2.21 0.68
CA ASP A 222 15.19 -1.64 0.32
C ASP A 222 15.34 -0.16 0.70
N ARG A 223 14.32 0.46 1.33
CA ARG A 223 14.31 1.90 1.65
C ARG A 223 15.46 2.32 2.57
N LEU A 224 15.88 1.44 3.48
CA LEU A 224 16.99 1.69 4.41
C LEU A 224 18.35 1.80 3.69
N ILE A 225 18.56 1.05 2.60
CA ILE A 225 19.78 1.12 1.81
C ILE A 225 19.80 2.41 0.98
N ILE A 226 18.66 2.78 0.40
CA ILE A 226 18.51 3.98 -0.44
C ILE A 226 18.71 5.28 0.37
N ILE A 227 18.15 5.36 1.59
CA ILE A 227 18.31 6.54 2.46
C ILE A 227 19.78 6.77 2.82
N ASN A 228 20.56 5.70 3.04
CA ASN A 228 21.97 5.82 3.40
C ASN A 228 22.87 6.13 2.18
N CYS A 229 22.50 5.66 0.98
CA CYS A 229 23.21 6.02 -0.26
C CYS A 229 22.93 7.46 -0.73
N LEU A 230 21.77 8.03 -0.38
CA LEU A 230 21.41 9.42 -0.70
C LEU A 230 21.85 10.43 0.38
N TRP A 231 22.38 9.96 1.51
CA TRP A 231 23.02 10.79 2.53
C TRP A 231 24.53 10.90 2.25
N ARG A 232 24.85 11.39 1.04
CA ARG A 232 26.17 11.87 0.64
C ARG A 232 26.02 13.21 -0.06
#